data_AF-A0A7S3QPV5-F1
#
_entry.id   AF-A0A7S3QPV5-F1
#
_cell.length_a   1.000
_cell.length_b   1.000
_cell.length_c   1.000
_cell.angle_alpha   90.00
_cell.angle_beta   90.00
_cell.angle_gamma   90.00
#
_symmetry.space_group_name_H-M   'P 1'
#
loop_
_entity.id
_entity.type
_entity.pdbx_description
1 polymer ?
#
loop_
_entity_poly.entity_id
_entity_poly.type
_entity_poly.pdbx_seq_one_letter_code
_entity_poly.pdbx_strand_id
1 'polypeptide(L)'
;MLHITEVKGSLTVSFCPRIKSLKGLGPEVATVAATSVLSDFMSTRAMGRRLAKTQPGGLRKIGSEVWISSNPELKDLTGLEGLEEVNWRMTISNNLKLESLAALASLKRVGGGLVVLDNPSLSSTSGLASLQDVGLHAHFFWNIGLRDVEGLSQLKAVQGDVAIVASPMVTDLAPLSGLTSIGMNLVLSRLGIKDLNGLGSLSSVGGLIDVSENWDLTSLNGLESLMEVGDAVHLINNPVLSSFGPLTRTLQVANAGIYTEDNPNLTLPGGWAAGVRKDFSLPAPAPPPSVPESTLADSARAIKEHASSAAIANPVAPRDSAYGAVPGALGGKSDS
;
A
#
# COMPACT_ATOMS: atom_id res chain seq x y z
N MET A 1 25.76 2.05 -24.16
CA MET A 1 24.72 2.20 -23.11
C MET A 1 24.41 0.83 -22.57
N LEU A 2 24.68 0.58 -21.29
CA LEU A 2 24.26 -0.66 -20.62
C LEU A 2 22.74 -0.60 -20.43
N HIS A 3 22.03 -1.58 -20.99
CA HIS A 3 20.59 -1.71 -20.84
C HIS A 3 20.35 -2.52 -19.57
N ILE A 4 20.15 -1.86 -18.43
CA ILE A 4 19.72 -2.58 -17.23
C ILE A 4 18.22 -2.76 -17.32
N THR A 5 17.83 -3.97 -17.67
CA THR A 5 16.44 -4.43 -17.69
C THR A 5 16.03 -5.08 -16.38
N GLU A 6 16.98 -5.39 -15.50
CA GLU A 6 16.73 -6.10 -14.25
C GLU A 6 17.58 -5.56 -13.10
N VAL A 7 16.95 -5.33 -11.97
CA VAL A 7 17.60 -5.12 -10.67
C VAL A 7 17.55 -6.44 -9.92
N LYS A 8 18.69 -7.01 -9.51
CA LYS A 8 18.70 -8.28 -8.76
C LYS A 8 18.19 -8.16 -7.32
N GLY A 9 18.33 -6.98 -6.73
CA GLY A 9 17.95 -6.69 -5.35
C GLY A 9 16.60 -5.99 -5.22
N SER A 10 16.50 -5.14 -4.21
CA SER A 10 15.31 -4.31 -3.95
C SER A 10 15.48 -2.89 -4.49
N LEU A 11 14.35 -2.25 -4.81
CA LEU A 11 14.24 -0.82 -5.06
C LEU A 11 13.55 -0.17 -3.85
N THR A 12 14.28 0.67 -3.11
CA THR A 12 13.71 1.42 -1.97
C THR A 12 13.79 2.92 -2.23
N VAL A 13 12.64 3.59 -2.18
CA VAL A 13 12.50 5.04 -2.27
C VAL A 13 11.65 5.49 -1.09
N SER A 14 12.31 5.83 0.00
CA SER A 14 11.62 6.21 1.23
C SER A 14 12.15 7.50 1.84
N PHE A 15 11.27 8.22 2.53
CA PHE A 15 11.63 9.44 3.27
C PHE A 15 12.33 10.49 2.40
N CYS A 16 11.90 10.64 1.14
CA CYS A 16 12.44 11.63 0.22
C CYS A 16 11.46 12.83 0.12
N PRO A 17 11.55 13.85 1.00
CA PRO A 17 10.53 14.90 1.13
C PRO A 17 10.40 15.83 -0.08
N ARG A 18 11.29 15.74 -1.07
CA ARG A 18 11.30 16.58 -2.26
C ARG A 18 11.11 15.80 -3.57
N ILE A 19 11.06 14.47 -3.51
CA ILE A 19 10.88 13.68 -4.73
C ILE A 19 9.45 13.86 -5.21
N LYS A 20 9.29 14.26 -6.47
CA LYS A 20 7.97 14.46 -7.10
C LYS A 20 7.57 13.32 -8.03
N SER A 21 8.57 12.57 -8.50
CA SER A 21 8.45 11.50 -9.47
C SER A 21 9.70 10.61 -9.41
N LEU A 22 9.60 9.36 -9.87
CA LEU A 22 10.71 8.41 -9.96
C LEU A 22 11.50 8.54 -11.29
N LYS A 23 11.20 9.57 -12.08
CA LYS A 23 11.78 9.78 -13.40
C LYS A 23 13.30 9.86 -13.32
N GLY A 24 13.97 9.08 -14.16
CA GLY A 24 15.43 9.06 -14.24
C GLY A 24 16.10 8.18 -13.19
N LEU A 25 15.35 7.38 -12.40
CA LEU A 25 15.93 6.25 -11.68
C LEU A 25 16.67 5.35 -12.68
N GLY A 26 17.99 5.30 -12.51
CA GLY A 26 18.91 4.67 -13.43
C GLY A 26 19.51 3.36 -12.89
N PRO A 27 20.35 2.70 -13.71
CA PRO A 27 20.89 1.36 -13.51
C PRO A 27 21.71 1.16 -12.22
N GLU A 28 22.22 2.24 -11.62
CA GLU A 28 23.07 2.15 -10.43
C GLU A 28 22.29 1.90 -9.12
N VAL A 29 20.97 1.76 -9.20
CA VAL A 29 20.13 1.20 -8.12
C VAL A 29 20.25 -0.34 -8.07
N ALA A 30 20.81 -0.98 -9.12
CA ALA A 30 20.80 -2.44 -9.29
C ALA A 30 21.72 -3.26 -8.37
N THR A 31 22.57 -2.62 -7.57
CA THR A 31 23.44 -3.30 -6.61
C THR A 31 23.41 -2.60 -5.25
N VAL A 32 22.33 -2.79 -4.51
CA VAL A 32 22.40 -2.84 -3.05
C VAL A 32 22.29 -4.32 -2.69
N ALA A 33 23.39 -4.88 -2.20
CA ALA A 33 23.48 -6.30 -1.88
C ALA A 33 22.40 -6.69 -0.86
N ALA A 34 21.82 -7.87 -1.06
CA ALA A 34 21.09 -8.57 -0.02
C ALA A 34 21.91 -8.52 1.28
N THR A 35 21.27 -8.09 2.38
CA THR A 35 21.80 -7.97 3.76
C THR A 35 22.40 -6.63 4.24
N SER A 36 22.19 -5.48 3.60
CA SER A 36 22.34 -4.21 4.34
C SER A 36 21.01 -3.80 4.95
N VAL A 37 20.90 -3.90 6.28
CA VAL A 37 19.96 -3.11 7.06
C VAL A 37 20.24 -1.64 6.71
N LEU A 38 19.35 -1.00 5.94
CA LEU A 38 19.43 0.43 5.61
C LEU A 38 18.94 1.27 6.80
N SER A 39 19.43 0.97 8.01
CA SER A 39 19.44 1.93 9.10
C SER A 39 20.69 2.79 8.89
N ASP A 40 20.46 4.07 8.65
CA ASP A 40 21.44 5.12 8.42
C ASP A 40 22.08 5.21 7.02
N PHE A 41 21.89 6.38 6.41
CA PHE A 41 22.66 6.93 5.29
C PHE A 41 22.45 6.34 3.89
N MET A 42 21.23 6.44 3.37
CA MET A 42 21.03 6.78 1.95
C MET A 42 20.09 7.98 1.83
N SER A 43 20.53 9.10 2.43
CA SER A 43 19.95 10.39 2.11
C SER A 43 20.02 10.63 0.60
N THR A 44 19.00 11.28 0.07
CA THR A 44 18.82 11.81 -1.30
C THR A 44 20.09 12.25 -2.06
N ARG A 45 21.20 12.58 -1.38
CA ARG A 45 22.53 12.85 -1.98
C ARG A 45 23.19 11.65 -2.65
N ALA A 46 22.97 10.42 -2.18
CA ALA A 46 23.56 9.21 -2.79
C ALA A 46 22.78 8.74 -4.03
N MET A 47 21.45 8.90 -4.02
CA MET A 47 20.62 8.74 -5.23
C MET A 47 21.04 9.75 -6.29
N GLY A 48 21.22 11.03 -5.95
CA GLY A 48 21.50 12.12 -6.91
C GLY A 48 22.77 11.98 -7.78
N ARG A 49 23.80 11.23 -7.37
CA ARG A 49 25.03 11.05 -8.18
C ARG A 49 25.02 9.80 -9.07
N ARG A 50 24.07 8.90 -8.88
CA ARG A 50 23.99 7.58 -9.52
C ARG A 50 22.99 7.51 -10.69
N LEU A 51 22.35 8.63 -11.04
CA LEU A 51 21.24 8.73 -12.02
C LEU A 51 21.71 8.87 -13.48
N ALA A 52 22.88 8.34 -13.84
CA ALA A 52 23.43 8.54 -15.18
C ALA A 52 22.83 7.56 -16.22
N LYS A 53 21.92 8.10 -17.05
CA LYS A 53 21.59 7.69 -18.43
C LYS A 53 21.12 6.24 -18.66
N THR A 54 19.94 5.89 -18.18
CA THR A 54 19.06 4.94 -18.92
C THR A 54 17.97 5.70 -19.66
N GLN A 55 17.49 5.10 -20.75
CA GLN A 55 16.26 5.55 -21.36
C GLN A 55 15.08 5.28 -20.41
N PRO A 56 14.04 6.15 -20.37
CA PRO A 56 12.77 5.85 -19.74
C PRO A 56 12.25 4.49 -20.22
N GLY A 57 11.73 3.65 -19.31
CA GLY A 57 11.13 2.35 -19.66
C GLY A 57 12.09 1.15 -19.81
N GLY A 58 13.37 1.28 -19.42
CA GLY A 58 14.33 0.17 -19.49
C GLY A 58 14.16 -0.91 -18.42
N LEU A 59 13.79 -0.52 -17.18
CA LEU A 59 13.67 -1.44 -16.04
C LEU A 59 12.42 -2.30 -16.18
N ARG A 60 12.59 -3.62 -16.31
CA ARG A 60 11.52 -4.61 -16.49
C ARG A 60 11.31 -5.51 -15.28
N LYS A 61 12.36 -5.79 -14.52
CA LYS A 61 12.29 -6.76 -13.42
C LYS A 61 13.01 -6.30 -12.16
N ILE A 62 12.43 -6.60 -11.01
CA ILE A 62 13.04 -6.40 -9.68
C ILE A 62 13.07 -7.75 -8.96
N GLY A 63 14.28 -8.17 -8.59
CA GLY A 63 14.60 -9.52 -8.12
C GLY A 63 14.16 -9.80 -6.69
N SER A 64 13.90 -8.75 -5.91
CA SER A 64 13.37 -8.84 -4.55
C SER A 64 12.15 -7.93 -4.39
N GLU A 65 12.27 -6.80 -3.68
CA GLU A 65 11.14 -5.97 -3.27
C GLU A 65 11.20 -4.56 -3.88
N VAL A 66 10.03 -3.95 -4.07
CA VAL A 66 9.86 -2.51 -4.30
C VAL A 66 9.24 -1.92 -3.04
N TRP A 67 9.87 -0.88 -2.51
CA TRP A 67 9.39 -0.18 -1.33
C TRP A 67 9.41 1.32 -1.59
N ILE A 68 8.23 1.92 -1.81
CA ILE A 68 8.07 3.35 -2.08
C ILE A 68 7.23 3.94 -0.96
N SER A 69 7.87 4.61 0.02
CA SER A 69 7.13 5.06 1.20
C SER A 69 7.49 6.41 1.78
N SER A 70 6.53 7.09 2.41
CA SER A 70 6.79 8.33 3.17
C SER A 70 7.41 9.44 2.29
N ASN A 71 6.92 9.58 1.05
CA ASN A 71 7.35 10.62 0.12
C ASN A 71 6.22 11.66 -0.06
N PRO A 72 6.15 12.70 0.78
CA PRO A 72 5.00 13.62 0.83
C PRO A 72 4.77 14.44 -0.44
N GLU A 73 5.80 14.61 -1.30
CA GLU A 73 5.70 15.37 -2.54
C GLU A 73 5.59 14.48 -3.80
N LEU A 74 5.65 13.15 -3.65
CA LEU A 74 5.61 12.21 -4.77
C LEU A 74 4.21 12.19 -5.38
N LYS A 75 4.09 12.54 -6.66
CA LYS A 75 2.81 12.64 -7.37
C LYS A 75 2.48 11.42 -8.22
N ASP A 76 3.51 10.79 -8.76
CA ASP A 76 3.41 9.69 -9.69
C ASP A 76 4.64 8.77 -9.59
N LEU A 77 4.52 7.59 -10.20
CA LEU A 77 5.60 6.59 -10.27
C LEU A 77 6.32 6.61 -11.63
N THR A 78 6.20 7.69 -12.41
CA THR A 78 6.90 7.86 -13.71
C THR A 78 8.36 7.50 -13.52
N GLY A 79 8.94 6.70 -14.41
CA GLY A 79 10.21 6.00 -14.23
C GLY A 79 10.07 4.47 -14.08
N LEU A 80 8.87 3.97 -13.74
CA LEU A 80 8.57 2.54 -13.64
C LEU A 80 7.75 1.99 -14.82
N GLU A 81 7.56 2.73 -15.91
CA GLU A 81 6.65 2.41 -17.01
C GLU A 81 6.92 1.05 -17.68
N GLY A 82 8.18 0.62 -17.65
CA GLY A 82 8.63 -0.65 -18.21
C GLY A 82 8.58 -1.82 -17.24
N LEU A 83 8.26 -1.60 -15.95
CA LEU A 83 8.33 -2.63 -14.92
C LEU A 83 7.25 -3.68 -15.16
N GLU A 84 7.66 -4.91 -15.43
CA GLU A 84 6.80 -6.06 -15.72
C GLU A 84 6.67 -7.02 -14.54
N GLU A 85 7.71 -7.14 -13.71
CA GLU A 85 7.76 -8.12 -12.63
C GLU A 85 8.47 -7.60 -11.38
N VAL A 86 7.86 -7.85 -10.22
CA VAL A 86 8.50 -7.79 -8.90
C VAL A 86 8.47 -9.19 -8.29
N ASN A 87 9.63 -9.79 -8.07
CA ASN A 87 9.71 -11.19 -7.64
C ASN A 87 9.07 -11.45 -6.28
N TRP A 88 9.19 -10.52 -5.33
CA TRP A 88 8.69 -10.72 -3.97
C TRP A 88 7.60 -9.73 -3.59
N ARG A 89 7.93 -8.53 -3.11
CA ARG A 89 6.91 -7.62 -2.57
C ARG A 89 6.97 -6.26 -3.24
N MET A 90 5.82 -5.66 -3.52
CA MET A 90 5.69 -4.25 -3.85
C MET A 90 4.86 -3.55 -2.77
N THR A 91 5.49 -2.63 -2.05
CA THR A 91 4.85 -1.78 -1.05
C THR A 91 4.88 -0.33 -1.53
N ILE A 92 3.70 0.29 -1.62
CA ILE A 92 3.52 1.71 -1.92
C ILE A 92 2.74 2.31 -0.76
N SER A 93 3.39 3.08 0.11
CA SER A 93 2.74 3.55 1.32
C SER A 93 3.03 4.97 1.78
N ASN A 94 2.05 5.64 2.39
CA ASN A 94 2.25 6.98 2.97
C ASN A 94 2.86 7.98 1.96
N ASN A 95 2.38 7.98 0.72
CA ASN A 95 2.74 8.98 -0.29
C ASN A 95 1.56 9.92 -0.48
N LEU A 96 1.47 10.94 0.39
CA LEU A 96 0.28 11.77 0.56
C LEU A 96 -0.24 12.46 -0.71
N LYS A 97 0.64 12.75 -1.67
CA LYS A 97 0.30 13.38 -2.96
C LYS A 97 0.30 12.42 -4.15
N LEU A 98 0.48 11.11 -3.93
CA LEU A 98 0.51 10.13 -5.01
C LEU A 98 -0.90 9.99 -5.59
N GLU A 99 -1.10 10.51 -6.80
CA GLU A 99 -2.43 10.57 -7.42
C GLU A 99 -2.72 9.35 -8.32
N SER A 100 -1.66 8.71 -8.84
CA SER A 100 -1.79 7.69 -9.88
C SER A 100 -0.70 6.61 -9.85
N LEU A 101 -1.10 5.38 -10.16
CA LEU A 101 -0.23 4.23 -10.44
C LEU A 101 0.03 4.02 -11.94
N ALA A 102 -0.33 4.95 -12.82
CA ALA A 102 -0.31 4.75 -14.29
C ALA A 102 1.04 4.27 -14.85
N ALA A 103 2.16 4.62 -14.18
CA ALA A 103 3.48 4.14 -14.55
C ALA A 103 3.70 2.65 -14.27
N LEU A 104 2.74 1.92 -13.69
CA LEU A 104 2.80 0.47 -13.49
C LEU A 104 2.04 -0.31 -14.58
N ALA A 105 1.63 0.35 -15.67
CA ALA A 105 0.76 -0.25 -16.69
C ALA A 105 1.33 -1.52 -17.34
N SER A 106 2.64 -1.74 -17.28
CA SER A 106 3.31 -2.96 -17.77
C SER A 106 3.43 -4.07 -16.73
N LEU A 107 3.12 -3.81 -15.45
CA LEU A 107 3.32 -4.74 -14.34
C LEU A 107 2.35 -5.91 -14.47
N LYS A 108 2.89 -7.11 -14.67
CA LYS A 108 2.13 -8.35 -14.86
C LYS A 108 2.11 -9.23 -13.63
N ARG A 109 3.18 -9.20 -12.83
CA ARG A 109 3.35 -10.11 -11.70
C ARG A 109 4.02 -9.45 -10.50
N VAL A 110 3.46 -9.73 -9.32
CA VAL A 110 4.10 -9.51 -8.02
C VAL A 110 4.15 -10.86 -7.30
N GLY A 111 5.32 -11.51 -7.29
CA GLY A 111 5.42 -12.93 -6.93
C GLY A 111 5.10 -13.27 -5.47
N GLY A 112 5.17 -12.29 -4.57
CA GLY A 112 4.69 -12.34 -3.20
C GLY A 112 3.52 -11.39 -2.99
N GLY A 113 3.73 -10.23 -2.37
CA GLY A 113 2.65 -9.35 -1.94
C GLY A 113 2.62 -7.99 -2.63
N LEU A 114 1.45 -7.52 -3.04
CA LEU A 114 1.18 -6.14 -3.40
C LEU A 114 0.47 -5.45 -2.22
N VAL A 115 1.08 -4.39 -1.69
CA VAL A 115 0.54 -3.59 -0.59
C VAL A 115 0.49 -2.13 -0.99
N VAL A 116 -0.72 -1.57 -1.12
CA VAL A 116 -0.97 -0.16 -1.37
C VAL A 116 -1.70 0.41 -0.16
N LEU A 117 -1.00 1.23 0.62
CA LEU A 117 -1.40 1.58 1.98
C LEU A 117 -1.29 3.08 2.22
N ASP A 118 -2.33 3.74 2.72
CA ASP A 118 -2.24 5.13 3.19
C ASP A 118 -1.73 6.09 2.11
N ASN A 119 -2.29 6.01 0.90
CA ASN A 119 -2.05 6.98 -0.17
C ASN A 119 -3.35 7.76 -0.41
N PRO A 120 -3.67 8.76 0.44
CA PRO A 120 -5.00 9.39 0.46
C PRO A 120 -5.40 10.11 -0.83
N SER A 121 -4.43 10.58 -1.63
CA SER A 121 -4.69 11.18 -2.95
C SER A 121 -4.80 10.16 -4.09
N LEU A 122 -4.48 8.89 -3.86
CA LEU A 122 -4.55 7.87 -4.90
C LEU A 122 -6.01 7.63 -5.26
N SER A 123 -6.36 7.92 -6.51
CA SER A 123 -7.76 7.91 -6.95
C SER A 123 -8.17 6.64 -7.72
N SER A 124 -7.21 5.92 -8.30
CA SER A 124 -7.46 4.80 -9.19
C SER A 124 -6.35 3.76 -9.14
N THR A 125 -6.70 2.49 -9.29
CA THR A 125 -5.75 1.39 -9.49
C THR A 125 -5.51 1.04 -10.95
N SER A 126 -6.17 1.71 -11.91
CA SER A 126 -6.10 1.43 -13.36
C SER A 126 -4.68 1.28 -13.93
N GLY A 127 -3.68 1.91 -13.31
CA GLY A 127 -2.28 1.68 -13.62
C GLY A 127 -1.78 0.24 -13.43
N LEU A 128 -2.55 -0.64 -12.80
CA LEU A 128 -2.25 -2.06 -12.63
C LEU A 128 -3.05 -2.95 -13.59
N ALA A 129 -3.72 -2.43 -14.62
CA ALA A 129 -4.63 -3.19 -15.48
C ALA A 129 -4.01 -4.41 -16.20
N SER A 130 -2.67 -4.53 -16.24
CA SER A 130 -1.96 -5.69 -16.79
C SER A 130 -1.62 -6.77 -15.73
N LEU A 131 -1.91 -6.52 -14.45
CA LEU A 131 -1.54 -7.37 -13.32
C LEU A 131 -2.37 -8.65 -13.32
N GLN A 132 -1.72 -9.76 -13.63
CA GLN A 132 -2.36 -11.08 -13.77
C GLN A 132 -2.10 -11.98 -12.57
N ASP A 133 -1.04 -11.72 -11.82
CA ASP A 133 -0.54 -12.64 -10.81
C ASP A 133 -0.02 -11.90 -9.59
N VAL A 134 -0.64 -12.18 -8.44
CA VAL A 134 -0.19 -11.78 -7.11
C VAL A 134 -0.10 -13.04 -6.27
N GLY A 135 1.09 -13.31 -5.72
CA GLY A 135 1.33 -14.53 -4.95
C GLY A 135 0.53 -14.56 -3.64
N LEU A 136 1.10 -13.97 -2.60
CA LEU A 136 0.64 -14.12 -1.22
C LEU A 136 -0.42 -13.12 -0.77
N HIS A 137 -0.45 -11.87 -1.23
CA HIS A 137 -1.48 -10.94 -0.81
C HIS A 137 -1.63 -9.72 -1.72
N ALA A 138 -2.87 -9.32 -1.97
CA ALA A 138 -3.24 -8.05 -2.60
C ALA A 138 -3.99 -7.19 -1.57
N HIS A 139 -3.28 -6.25 -0.95
CA HIS A 139 -3.80 -5.42 0.14
C HIS A 139 -3.89 -3.95 -0.28
N PHE A 140 -5.09 -3.38 -0.16
CA PHE A 140 -5.40 -1.98 -0.43
C PHE A 140 -6.02 -1.38 0.83
N PHE A 141 -5.22 -0.68 1.62
CA PHE A 141 -5.62 -0.20 2.94
C PHE A 141 -5.55 1.32 3.05
N TRP A 142 -6.56 1.94 3.65
CA TRP A 142 -6.59 3.37 3.96
C TRP A 142 -6.27 4.28 2.76
N ASN A 143 -6.71 3.90 1.55
CA ASN A 143 -6.60 4.76 0.37
C ASN A 143 -7.92 5.52 0.20
N ILE A 144 -8.15 6.51 1.07
CA ILE A 144 -9.47 7.15 1.20
C ILE A 144 -9.99 7.81 -0.08
N GLY A 145 -9.10 8.23 -0.98
CA GLY A 145 -9.44 8.81 -2.28
C GLY A 145 -9.70 7.78 -3.38
N LEU A 146 -9.46 6.49 -3.12
CA LEU A 146 -9.52 5.42 -4.12
C LEU A 146 -10.97 5.16 -4.52
N ARG A 147 -11.27 5.32 -5.81
CA ARG A 147 -12.63 5.20 -6.37
C ARG A 147 -12.88 3.88 -7.07
N ASP A 148 -11.82 3.19 -7.48
CA ASP A 148 -11.92 1.97 -8.28
C ASP A 148 -10.86 0.93 -7.91
N VAL A 149 -11.12 -0.30 -8.35
CA VAL A 149 -10.21 -1.44 -8.31
C VAL A 149 -9.96 -2.01 -9.71
N GLU A 150 -10.02 -1.17 -10.76
CA GLU A 150 -9.85 -1.55 -12.17
C GLU A 150 -8.52 -2.29 -12.45
N GLY A 151 -7.50 -1.95 -11.67
CA GLY A 151 -6.19 -2.58 -11.72
C GLY A 151 -6.18 -4.05 -11.36
N LEU A 152 -7.25 -4.58 -10.76
CA LEU A 152 -7.36 -5.98 -10.35
C LEU A 152 -8.13 -6.84 -11.36
N SER A 153 -8.53 -6.26 -12.50
CA SER A 153 -9.45 -6.90 -13.46
C SER A 153 -8.93 -8.14 -14.18
N GLN A 154 -7.61 -8.32 -14.22
CA GLN A 154 -6.98 -9.50 -14.83
C GLN A 154 -6.66 -10.61 -13.82
N LEU A 155 -6.86 -10.39 -12.51
CA LEU A 155 -6.62 -11.42 -11.51
C LEU A 155 -7.66 -12.54 -11.64
N LYS A 156 -7.16 -13.78 -11.72
CA LYS A 156 -7.98 -15.00 -11.70
C LYS A 156 -7.95 -15.70 -10.36
N ALA A 157 -6.80 -15.69 -9.69
CA ALA A 157 -6.64 -16.24 -8.36
C ALA A 157 -5.57 -15.45 -7.60
N VAL A 158 -5.68 -15.45 -6.28
CA VAL A 158 -4.63 -14.98 -5.35
C VAL A 158 -4.37 -16.09 -4.35
N GLN A 159 -3.11 -16.48 -4.14
CA GLN A 159 -2.79 -17.66 -3.31
C GLN A 159 -2.95 -17.39 -1.81
N GLY A 160 -2.83 -16.14 -1.37
CA GLY A 160 -3.16 -15.76 -0.01
C GLY A 160 -4.33 -14.78 0.03
N ASP A 161 -4.11 -13.59 0.58
CA ASP A 161 -5.19 -12.68 0.98
C ASP A 161 -5.56 -11.66 -0.11
N VAL A 162 -6.85 -11.34 -0.21
CA VAL A 162 -7.33 -10.16 -0.92
C VAL A 162 -8.04 -9.27 0.10
N ALA A 163 -7.52 -8.06 0.30
CA ALA A 163 -8.06 -7.16 1.30
C ALA A 163 -8.19 -5.74 0.77
N ILE A 164 -9.41 -5.19 0.79
CA ILE A 164 -9.71 -3.80 0.45
C ILE A 164 -10.38 -3.19 1.68
N VAL A 165 -9.66 -2.30 2.36
CA VAL A 165 -10.07 -1.76 3.67
C VAL A 165 -9.95 -0.25 3.70
N ALA A 166 -10.94 0.42 4.30
CA ALA A 166 -10.95 1.87 4.52
C ALA A 166 -10.73 2.66 3.22
N SER A 167 -11.50 2.31 2.19
CA SER A 167 -11.52 2.96 0.88
C SER A 167 -12.98 3.30 0.51
N PRO A 168 -13.61 4.25 1.23
CA PRO A 168 -15.06 4.46 1.18
C PRO A 168 -15.59 4.97 -0.17
N MET A 169 -14.70 5.47 -1.05
CA MET A 169 -15.08 5.88 -2.40
C MET A 169 -15.14 4.71 -3.40
N VAL A 170 -14.69 3.50 -3.02
CA VAL A 170 -14.89 2.28 -3.81
C VAL A 170 -16.33 1.82 -3.63
N THR A 171 -17.12 1.92 -4.70
CA THR A 171 -18.55 1.58 -4.71
C THR A 171 -18.90 0.44 -5.66
N ASP A 172 -17.95 0.00 -6.48
CA ASP A 172 -18.12 -1.04 -7.49
C ASP A 172 -16.96 -2.05 -7.43
N LEU A 173 -17.31 -3.34 -7.37
CA LEU A 173 -16.38 -4.47 -7.39
C LEU A 173 -16.41 -5.21 -8.73
N ALA A 174 -17.14 -4.75 -9.74
CA ALA A 174 -17.20 -5.35 -11.08
C ALA A 174 -15.84 -5.69 -11.70
N PRO A 175 -14.76 -4.91 -11.49
CA PRO A 175 -13.44 -5.31 -11.95
C PRO A 175 -12.99 -6.68 -11.43
N LEU A 176 -13.42 -7.10 -10.23
CA LEU A 176 -13.06 -8.40 -9.65
C LEU A 176 -13.79 -9.60 -10.29
N SER A 177 -14.62 -9.39 -11.33
CA SER A 177 -15.44 -10.43 -11.98
C SER A 177 -14.67 -11.62 -12.54
N GLY A 178 -13.36 -11.46 -12.76
CA GLY A 178 -12.46 -12.54 -13.17
C GLY A 178 -11.96 -13.44 -12.05
N LEU A 179 -12.09 -13.03 -10.78
CA LEU A 179 -11.50 -13.71 -9.63
C LEU A 179 -12.33 -14.95 -9.26
N THR A 180 -11.72 -16.13 -9.35
CA THR A 180 -12.38 -17.41 -9.09
C THR A 180 -12.02 -18.03 -7.75
N SER A 181 -10.83 -17.75 -7.21
CA SER A 181 -10.38 -18.33 -5.94
C SER A 181 -9.42 -17.44 -5.17
N ILE A 182 -9.57 -17.43 -3.84
CA ILE A 182 -8.65 -16.81 -2.89
C ILE A 182 -8.14 -17.90 -1.95
N GLY A 183 -6.83 -18.07 -1.83
CA GLY A 183 -6.27 -19.18 -1.07
C GLY A 183 -6.31 -18.97 0.45
N MET A 184 -6.33 -17.72 0.92
CA MET A 184 -6.52 -17.39 2.33
C MET A 184 -7.75 -16.51 2.52
N ASN A 185 -7.61 -15.25 2.94
CA ASN A 185 -8.73 -14.46 3.40
C ASN A 185 -9.22 -13.45 2.36
N LEU A 186 -10.53 -13.25 2.30
CA LEU A 186 -11.16 -12.11 1.64
C LEU A 186 -11.61 -11.12 2.71
N VAL A 187 -11.09 -9.89 2.68
CA VAL A 187 -11.47 -8.83 3.64
C VAL A 187 -11.97 -7.61 2.88
N LEU A 188 -13.24 -7.29 3.05
CA LEU A 188 -13.90 -6.11 2.46
C LEU A 188 -14.48 -5.28 3.59
N SER A 189 -13.81 -4.17 3.92
CA SER A 189 -14.19 -3.39 5.10
C SER A 189 -14.16 -1.89 4.89
N ARG A 190 -15.19 -1.18 5.38
CA ARG A 190 -15.34 0.29 5.26
C ARG A 190 -15.26 0.76 3.80
N LEU A 191 -16.04 0.11 2.93
CA LEU A 191 -16.22 0.48 1.52
C LEU A 191 -17.61 1.09 1.30
N GLY A 192 -17.78 1.82 0.19
CA GLY A 192 -19.06 2.41 -0.22
C GLY A 192 -19.91 1.50 -1.09
N ILE A 193 -19.72 0.18 -0.97
CA ILE A 193 -20.38 -0.84 -1.79
C ILE A 193 -21.81 -1.10 -1.31
N LYS A 194 -22.73 -1.38 -2.25
CA LYS A 194 -24.14 -1.72 -1.95
C LYS A 194 -24.44 -3.22 -1.98
N ASP A 195 -23.60 -3.95 -2.69
CA ASP A 195 -23.60 -5.39 -2.85
C ASP A 195 -22.17 -5.84 -3.19
N LEU A 196 -22.00 -7.14 -3.46
CA LEU A 196 -20.72 -7.75 -3.81
C LEU A 196 -20.66 -8.09 -5.32
N ASN A 197 -21.48 -7.42 -6.15
CA ASN A 197 -21.48 -7.64 -7.59
C ASN A 197 -20.07 -7.39 -8.15
N GLY A 198 -19.59 -8.36 -8.93
CA GLY A 198 -18.19 -8.44 -9.31
C GLY A 198 -17.46 -9.59 -8.63
N LEU A 199 -17.98 -10.21 -7.57
CA LEU A 199 -17.45 -11.46 -7.04
C LEU A 199 -18.17 -12.71 -7.56
N GLY A 200 -19.05 -12.57 -8.56
CA GLY A 200 -19.95 -13.64 -8.99
C GLY A 200 -19.26 -14.89 -9.56
N SER A 201 -17.96 -14.82 -9.86
CA SER A 201 -17.13 -15.96 -10.29
C SER A 201 -16.38 -16.64 -9.15
N LEU A 202 -16.34 -16.02 -7.96
CA LEU A 202 -15.57 -16.50 -6.82
C LEU A 202 -16.23 -17.77 -6.27
N SER A 203 -15.56 -18.91 -6.43
CA SER A 203 -16.07 -20.21 -6.03
C SER A 203 -15.53 -20.69 -4.67
N SER A 204 -14.35 -20.22 -4.27
CA SER A 204 -13.71 -20.69 -3.04
C SER A 204 -12.85 -19.62 -2.37
N VAL A 205 -12.92 -19.57 -1.04
CA VAL A 205 -12.00 -18.83 -0.17
C VAL A 205 -11.40 -19.79 0.85
N GLY A 206 -10.08 -19.99 0.85
CA GLY A 206 -9.45 -21.02 1.69
C GLY A 206 -9.42 -20.69 3.18
N GLY A 207 -9.62 -19.42 3.56
CA GLY A 207 -9.65 -18.94 4.94
C GLY A 207 -10.96 -18.26 5.30
N LEU A 208 -10.86 -17.05 5.84
CA LEU A 208 -11.96 -16.21 6.31
C LEU A 208 -12.50 -15.32 5.18
N ILE A 209 -13.83 -15.17 5.11
CA ILE A 209 -14.46 -14.02 4.47
C ILE A 209 -14.87 -13.03 5.56
N ASP A 210 -14.30 -11.83 5.57
CA ASP A 210 -14.70 -10.74 6.45
C ASP A 210 -15.34 -9.62 5.62
N VAL A 211 -16.64 -9.40 5.83
CA VAL A 211 -17.39 -8.28 5.28
C VAL A 211 -17.88 -7.43 6.43
N SER A 212 -17.17 -6.34 6.71
CA SER A 212 -17.40 -5.55 7.91
C SER A 212 -17.48 -4.06 7.67
N GLU A 213 -18.31 -3.38 8.45
CA GLU A 213 -18.38 -1.91 8.45
C GLU A 213 -18.70 -1.28 7.07
N ASN A 214 -19.37 -2.02 6.19
CA ASN A 214 -19.84 -1.50 4.90
C ASN A 214 -21.25 -0.95 5.09
N TRP A 215 -21.34 0.33 5.45
CA TRP A 215 -22.60 0.94 5.92
C TRP A 215 -23.69 1.05 4.86
N ASP A 216 -23.32 1.00 3.58
CA ASP A 216 -24.25 1.03 2.45
C ASP A 216 -24.58 -0.37 1.92
N LEU A 217 -23.98 -1.44 2.47
CA LEU A 217 -24.14 -2.81 1.98
C LEU A 217 -25.55 -3.35 2.30
N THR A 218 -26.38 -3.47 1.27
CA THR A 218 -27.78 -3.89 1.39
C THR A 218 -27.98 -5.40 1.18
N SER A 219 -27.08 -6.04 0.44
CA SER A 219 -27.17 -7.46 0.07
C SER A 219 -25.80 -8.10 -0.11
N LEU A 220 -25.75 -9.43 -0.07
CA LEU A 220 -24.57 -10.22 -0.41
C LEU A 220 -24.59 -10.72 -1.86
N ASN A 221 -25.42 -10.13 -2.73
CA ASN A 221 -25.46 -10.48 -4.15
C ASN A 221 -24.07 -10.31 -4.77
N GLY A 222 -23.71 -11.20 -5.69
CA GLY A 222 -22.35 -11.34 -6.19
C GLY A 222 -21.58 -12.50 -5.55
N LEU A 223 -22.12 -13.22 -4.57
CA LEU A 223 -21.53 -14.46 -4.04
C LEU A 223 -22.28 -15.74 -4.47
N GLU A 224 -23.00 -15.70 -5.59
CA GLU A 224 -23.85 -16.80 -6.06
C GLU A 224 -23.06 -18.09 -6.37
N SER A 225 -21.81 -17.96 -6.80
CA SER A 225 -20.95 -19.09 -7.16
C SER A 225 -20.12 -19.62 -5.99
N LEU A 226 -20.17 -18.97 -4.83
CA LEU A 226 -19.34 -19.34 -3.68
C LEU A 226 -19.78 -20.69 -3.10
N MET A 227 -18.89 -21.67 -3.16
CA MET A 227 -19.16 -23.05 -2.72
C MET A 227 -18.44 -23.41 -1.44
N GLU A 228 -17.24 -22.87 -1.21
CA GLU A 228 -16.36 -23.27 -0.10
C GLU A 228 -15.71 -22.08 0.60
N VAL A 229 -15.76 -22.10 1.93
CA VAL A 229 -15.00 -21.22 2.83
C VAL A 229 -14.28 -22.07 3.86
N GLY A 230 -12.95 -22.00 3.89
CA GLY A 230 -12.15 -22.91 4.71
C GLY A 230 -12.18 -22.62 6.21
N ASP A 231 -12.47 -21.39 6.63
CA ASP A 231 -12.58 -21.05 8.05
C ASP A 231 -13.98 -20.54 8.45
N ALA A 232 -14.27 -19.28 8.18
CA ALA A 232 -15.49 -18.60 8.64
C ALA A 232 -15.99 -17.57 7.63
N VAL A 233 -17.25 -17.17 7.77
CA VAL A 233 -17.78 -15.95 7.14
C VAL A 233 -18.20 -15.00 8.24
N HIS A 234 -17.53 -13.86 8.35
CA HIS A 234 -17.86 -12.77 9.28
C HIS A 234 -18.64 -11.68 8.54
N LEU A 235 -19.84 -11.40 9.02
CA LEU A 235 -20.64 -10.26 8.62
C LEU A 235 -20.77 -9.36 9.86
N ILE A 236 -20.02 -8.26 9.92
CA ILE A 236 -19.93 -7.47 11.15
C ILE A 236 -20.26 -6.00 10.87
N ASN A 237 -21.18 -5.40 11.64
CA ASN A 237 -21.47 -3.97 11.56
C ASN A 237 -21.85 -3.49 10.13
N ASN A 238 -22.74 -4.22 9.45
CA ASN A 238 -23.34 -3.79 8.18
C ASN A 238 -24.81 -3.38 8.45
N PRO A 239 -25.07 -2.14 8.89
CA PRO A 239 -26.35 -1.73 9.48
C PRO A 239 -27.56 -1.88 8.55
N VAL A 240 -27.36 -1.78 7.23
CA VAL A 240 -28.45 -1.86 6.24
C VAL A 240 -28.55 -3.23 5.55
N LEU A 241 -27.65 -4.17 5.88
CA LEU A 241 -27.67 -5.52 5.32
C LEU A 241 -28.91 -6.27 5.82
N SER A 242 -29.72 -6.77 4.89
CA SER A 242 -31.06 -7.31 5.23
C SER A 242 -31.21 -8.82 5.06
N SER A 243 -30.34 -9.45 4.27
CA SER A 243 -30.46 -10.85 3.88
C SER A 243 -29.11 -11.50 3.60
N PHE A 244 -29.01 -12.79 3.91
CA PHE A 244 -27.86 -13.64 3.54
C PHE A 244 -27.83 -13.99 2.04
N GLY A 245 -28.93 -13.70 1.31
CA GLY A 245 -29.02 -13.83 -0.13
C GLY A 245 -28.42 -15.13 -0.68
N PRO A 246 -27.36 -15.05 -1.53
CA PRO A 246 -26.77 -16.22 -2.20
C PRO A 246 -26.15 -17.26 -1.26
N LEU A 247 -25.76 -16.89 -0.04
CA LEU A 247 -25.13 -17.84 0.89
C LEU A 247 -26.10 -18.93 1.37
N THR A 248 -27.41 -18.76 1.12
CA THR A 248 -28.48 -19.64 1.62
C THR A 248 -28.54 -21.03 0.99
N ARG A 249 -27.80 -21.30 -0.10
CA ARG A 249 -28.17 -22.40 -1.00
C ARG A 249 -27.22 -23.60 -1.09
N THR A 250 -25.94 -23.50 -0.75
CA THR A 250 -24.99 -24.63 -0.91
C THR A 250 -23.64 -24.43 -0.23
N LEU A 251 -23.41 -23.29 0.42
CA LEU A 251 -22.09 -22.92 0.95
C LEU A 251 -21.61 -23.90 2.02
N GLN A 252 -20.43 -24.48 1.82
CA GLN A 252 -19.72 -25.24 2.83
C GLN A 252 -18.76 -24.31 3.57
N VAL A 253 -18.89 -24.24 4.88
CA VAL A 253 -17.95 -23.53 5.76
C VAL A 253 -17.31 -24.56 6.66
N ALA A 254 -16.01 -24.81 6.50
CA ALA A 254 -15.38 -26.02 7.03
C ALA A 254 -15.19 -26.00 8.56
N ASN A 255 -14.95 -24.84 9.15
CA ASN A 255 -14.59 -24.75 10.57
C ASN A 255 -15.66 -24.06 11.42
N ALA A 256 -15.73 -22.73 11.31
CA ALA A 256 -16.33 -21.89 12.33
C ALA A 256 -17.78 -21.50 11.97
N GLY A 257 -18.13 -21.52 10.68
CA GLY A 257 -19.47 -21.21 10.19
C GLY A 257 -19.65 -19.74 9.81
N ILE A 258 -20.89 -19.25 9.87
CA ILE A 258 -21.23 -17.86 9.55
C ILE A 258 -21.48 -17.10 10.85
N TYR A 259 -20.73 -16.04 11.09
CA TYR A 259 -20.83 -15.18 12.26
C TYR A 259 -21.40 -13.84 11.88
N THR A 260 -22.36 -13.38 12.67
CA THR A 260 -22.96 -12.06 12.47
C THR A 260 -22.97 -11.28 13.77
N GLU A 261 -22.42 -10.07 13.76
CA GLU A 261 -22.42 -9.14 14.88
C GLU A 261 -22.84 -7.74 14.38
N ASP A 262 -23.69 -7.04 15.11
CA ASP A 262 -24.12 -5.67 14.78
C ASP A 262 -24.71 -5.47 13.35
N ASN A 263 -25.52 -6.43 12.87
CA ASN A 263 -26.31 -6.27 11.64
C ASN A 263 -27.82 -6.18 11.98
N PRO A 264 -28.33 -5.03 12.45
CA PRO A 264 -29.68 -4.88 12.98
C PRO A 264 -30.80 -5.25 11.99
N ASN A 265 -30.57 -5.09 10.68
CA ASN A 265 -31.57 -5.40 9.65
C ASN A 265 -31.46 -6.83 9.10
N LEU A 266 -30.41 -7.58 9.48
CA LEU A 266 -30.13 -8.88 8.89
C LEU A 266 -31.09 -9.94 9.47
N THR A 267 -31.92 -10.49 8.59
CA THR A 267 -32.85 -11.57 8.96
C THR A 267 -32.19 -12.93 8.79
N LEU A 268 -32.24 -13.76 9.84
CA LEU A 268 -31.71 -15.13 9.79
C LEU A 268 -32.57 -15.99 8.86
N PRO A 269 -31.98 -16.82 7.98
CA PRO A 269 -32.74 -17.73 7.14
C PRO A 269 -33.41 -18.79 8.02
N GLY A 270 -34.70 -19.02 7.82
CA GLY A 270 -35.40 -20.11 8.50
C GLY A 270 -34.76 -21.46 8.15
N GLY A 271 -34.36 -22.23 9.17
CA GLY A 271 -33.75 -23.56 9.01
C GLY A 271 -32.23 -23.64 9.21
N TRP A 272 -31.55 -22.51 9.41
CA TRP A 272 -30.11 -22.46 9.71
C TRP A 272 -29.83 -22.61 11.20
N ALA A 273 -30.02 -23.81 11.76
CA ALA A 273 -29.84 -24.05 13.20
C ALA A 273 -28.44 -24.58 13.60
N ALA A 274 -27.54 -24.89 12.66
CA ALA A 274 -26.31 -25.63 12.99
C ALA A 274 -24.97 -24.87 12.81
N GLY A 275 -24.95 -23.68 12.21
CA GLY A 275 -23.68 -23.01 11.89
C GLY A 275 -23.70 -21.48 11.81
N VAL A 276 -24.86 -20.84 12.01
CA VAL A 276 -24.93 -19.37 12.06
C VAL A 276 -24.98 -18.91 13.50
N ARG A 277 -23.96 -18.16 13.93
CA ARG A 277 -23.85 -17.63 15.28
C ARG A 277 -24.14 -16.13 15.24
N LYS A 278 -25.28 -15.75 15.82
CA LYS A 278 -25.66 -14.36 16.02
C LYS A 278 -25.06 -13.85 17.33
N ASP A 279 -24.55 -12.62 17.30
CA ASP A 279 -24.02 -11.89 18.47
C ASP A 279 -22.80 -12.56 19.11
N PHE A 280 -21.94 -13.16 18.29
CA PHE A 280 -20.64 -13.67 18.75
C PHE A 280 -19.63 -12.52 18.73
N SER A 281 -19.34 -11.96 19.89
CA SER A 281 -18.30 -10.93 20.01
C SER A 281 -16.93 -11.58 19.83
N LEU A 282 -16.28 -11.30 18.70
CA LEU A 282 -14.89 -11.67 18.52
C LEU A 282 -14.05 -10.85 19.51
N PRO A 283 -12.98 -11.41 20.12
CA PRO A 283 -12.02 -10.57 20.80
C PRO A 283 -11.54 -9.50 19.82
N ALA A 284 -11.58 -8.23 20.23
CA ALA A 284 -11.26 -7.10 19.36
C ALA A 284 -10.03 -7.42 18.50
N PRO A 285 -10.08 -7.16 17.17
CA PRO A 285 -8.93 -7.40 16.31
C PRO A 285 -7.72 -6.74 16.95
N ALA A 286 -6.61 -7.48 17.06
CA ALA A 286 -5.38 -6.93 17.59
C ALA A 286 -5.14 -5.59 16.87
N PRO A 287 -4.89 -4.48 17.61
CA PRO A 287 -4.62 -3.21 16.96
C PRO A 287 -3.57 -3.44 15.88
N PRO A 288 -3.71 -2.81 14.69
CA PRO A 288 -2.69 -2.92 13.65
C PRO A 288 -1.34 -2.74 14.33
N PRO A 289 -0.32 -3.59 14.06
CA PRO A 289 0.90 -3.65 14.84
C PRO A 289 1.34 -2.22 15.09
N SER A 290 1.24 -1.79 16.35
CA SER A 290 1.55 -0.43 16.73
C SER A 290 2.99 -0.25 16.29
N VAL A 291 3.19 0.54 15.23
CA VAL A 291 4.51 1.01 14.85
C VAL A 291 5.03 1.63 16.14
N PRO A 292 6.03 1.02 16.82
CA PRO A 292 6.33 1.37 18.20
C PRO A 292 6.51 2.88 18.28
N GLU A 293 5.86 3.56 19.24
CA GLU A 293 6.00 5.01 19.41
C GLU A 293 7.49 5.42 19.54
N SER A 294 8.38 4.48 19.91
CA SER A 294 9.82 4.70 19.83
C SER A 294 10.30 5.04 18.42
N THR A 295 9.75 4.46 17.35
CA THR A 295 10.14 4.77 15.96
C THR A 295 9.62 6.14 15.45
N LEU A 296 8.49 6.63 15.98
CA LEU A 296 7.97 7.97 15.71
C LEU A 296 8.63 9.05 16.58
N ALA A 297 8.91 8.74 17.85
CA ALA A 297 9.64 9.60 18.77
C ALA A 297 11.13 9.72 18.41
N ASP A 298 11.77 8.65 17.94
CA ASP A 298 13.15 8.68 17.45
C ASP A 298 13.25 9.46 16.14
N SER A 299 12.24 9.34 15.26
CA SER A 299 12.14 10.16 14.04
C SER A 299 11.90 11.64 14.38
N ALA A 300 11.00 11.96 15.31
CA ALA A 300 10.70 13.33 15.73
C ALA A 300 11.84 13.98 16.53
N ARG A 301 12.56 13.21 17.36
CA ARG A 301 13.75 13.66 18.11
C ARG A 301 14.95 13.88 17.19
N ALA A 302 15.17 13.00 16.21
CA ALA A 302 16.18 13.19 15.17
C ALA A 302 15.91 14.44 14.31
N ILE A 303 14.64 14.77 14.04
CA ILE A 303 14.24 15.99 13.33
C ILE A 303 14.49 17.26 14.18
N LYS A 304 14.28 17.18 15.51
CA LYS A 304 14.47 18.32 16.42
C LYS A 304 15.94 18.61 16.72
N GLU A 305 16.79 17.58 16.81
CA GLU A 305 18.25 17.74 17.00
C GLU A 305 18.95 18.18 15.70
N HIS A 306 18.49 17.76 14.51
CA HIS A 306 19.10 18.20 13.23
C HIS A 306 18.73 19.64 12.81
N ALA A 307 17.55 20.15 13.19
CA ALA A 307 17.18 21.54 12.91
C ALA A 307 18.07 22.56 13.65
N SER A 308 18.73 22.16 14.74
CA SER A 308 19.65 23.00 15.52
C SER A 308 21.07 23.06 14.93
N SER A 309 21.46 22.14 14.03
CA SER A 309 22.83 22.03 13.51
C SER A 309 23.03 22.62 12.11
N ALA A 310 21.97 23.14 11.47
CA ALA A 310 21.99 23.61 10.08
C ALA A 310 22.16 25.14 9.91
N ALA A 311 22.44 25.87 11.00
CA ALA A 311 22.93 27.25 10.92
C ALA A 311 24.46 27.24 11.12
N ILE A 312 25.17 27.98 10.26
CA ILE A 312 26.63 28.19 10.20
C ILE A 312 27.39 27.22 9.27
N ALA A 313 27.51 27.61 7.98
CA ALA A 313 28.79 27.88 7.32
C ALA A 313 28.58 28.16 5.81
N ASN A 314 28.76 29.42 5.42
CA ASN A 314 28.82 29.88 4.02
C ASN A 314 30.21 29.55 3.41
N PRO A 315 30.35 29.14 2.14
CA PRO A 315 31.67 28.84 1.56
C PRO A 315 32.23 29.92 0.57
N VAL A 316 33.49 30.32 0.83
CA VAL A 316 34.69 30.44 -0.11
C VAL A 316 34.63 31.55 -1.21
N ALA A 317 35.62 32.42 -1.53
CA ALA A 317 37.09 32.33 -1.73
C ALA A 317 37.73 33.74 -2.04
N PRO A 318 38.99 33.94 -2.53
CA PRO A 318 40.32 33.71 -1.91
C PRO A 318 41.37 34.89 -2.07
N ARG A 319 42.48 34.81 -1.31
CA ARG A 319 43.89 35.32 -1.48
C ARG A 319 44.21 36.73 -2.07
N ASP A 320 44.97 37.58 -1.34
CA ASP A 320 46.45 37.73 -1.48
C ASP A 320 47.10 38.80 -0.54
N SER A 321 48.33 38.46 -0.12
CA SER A 321 49.52 39.28 0.25
C SER A 321 49.49 40.55 1.14
N ALA A 322 50.18 40.42 2.30
CA ALA A 322 51.37 41.18 2.74
C ALA A 322 51.27 42.51 3.55
N TYR A 323 52.10 42.56 4.62
CA TYR A 323 52.61 43.70 5.45
C TYR A 323 51.55 44.59 6.16
N GLY A 324 51.63 45.02 7.42
CA GLY A 324 52.58 44.94 8.54
C GLY A 324 52.12 45.93 9.65
N ALA A 325 52.54 45.69 10.91
CA ALA A 325 52.66 46.64 12.04
C ALA A 325 51.42 47.35 12.69
N VAL A 326 50.87 46.76 13.77
CA VAL A 326 50.81 47.18 15.22
C VAL A 326 50.94 48.71 15.57
N PRO A 327 50.44 49.25 16.72
CA PRO A 327 49.09 49.34 17.32
C PRO A 327 48.76 50.76 17.93
N GLY A 328 47.58 50.94 18.57
CA GLY A 328 47.38 52.00 19.59
C GLY A 328 45.92 52.38 19.87
N ALA A 329 45.44 52.11 21.09
CA ALA A 329 45.01 53.09 22.12
C ALA A 329 43.57 53.63 21.92
N LEU A 330 42.59 53.30 22.78
CA LEU A 330 42.26 53.85 24.13
C LEU A 330 41.02 54.77 24.06
N GLY A 331 40.13 54.60 25.04
CA GLY A 331 39.08 55.55 25.44
C GLY A 331 37.82 55.50 24.57
N GLY A 332 36.59 55.46 25.07
CA GLY A 332 36.05 55.77 26.39
C GLY A 332 34.67 56.40 26.17
N LYS A 333 33.73 56.13 27.10
CA LYS A 333 32.55 56.93 27.56
C LYS A 333 31.73 57.75 26.51
N SER A 334 30.41 57.89 26.55
CA SER A 334 29.39 57.79 27.60
C SER A 334 28.02 58.11 26.97
N ASP A 335 26.98 57.67 27.68
CA ASP A 335 25.59 58.13 27.73
C ASP A 335 25.24 59.48 27.07
N SER A 336 24.18 59.48 26.27
CA SER A 336 22.89 60.18 26.53
C SER A 336 21.85 59.78 25.49
#